data_AF-A0A4Y9ZUN1-F1
#
_entry.id   AF-A0A4Y9ZUN1-F1
#
_cell.length_a   1.000
_cell.length_b   1.000
_cell.length_c   1.000
_cell.angle_alpha   90.00
_cell.angle_beta   90.00
_cell.angle_gamma   90.00
#
_symmetry.space_group_name_H-M   'P 1'
#
loop_
_entity.id
_entity.type
_entity.pdbx_description
1 polymer ?
#
loop_
_entity_poly.entity_id
_entity_poly.type
_entity_poly.pdbx_seq_one_letter_code
_entity_poly.pdbx_strand_id
1 'polypeptide(L)'
;MHNKSMKDLVLTGAAHFNVKPKTGLAFLEENKLIYHDLSSDVSLPRSLAMFLKNCTRINKKVLGDFISKPENIDVLRAFISLFDFKGKPIADAMRELLETFRLPGESQQIARITETFAKIYFASGPAEIKSEDATHVLAYSVIMLNTDQHNPQIRKRMTIEDYTRNLRGVNDKSDFPSEYLQALFDSIREHEIIMPEEHTGQLGFEFAWKELLVRSRLSGELMICNTSSFDKEMFKSVWKPVISAITYAFMTFDDDYIIERSITGFRQCATLAGHFGMPDVFDYVVVSLSQATGLLSDSLPNEVPVYPIIEVDGQEITISTLSVTFGANLKGQLAAVVLFKIVNHNGNAIREGWTQVSDHLF
;
A
#
# COMPACT_ATOMS: atom_id res chain seq x y z
N MET A 1 19.16 18.26 -13.14
CA MET A 1 17.90 18.23 -13.94
C MET A 1 17.60 16.89 -14.64
N HIS A 2 18.55 15.96 -14.81
CA HIS A 2 18.33 14.70 -15.57
C HIS A 2 17.50 13.61 -14.83
N ASN A 3 17.48 13.60 -13.49
CA ASN A 3 16.81 12.54 -12.70
C ASN A 3 15.27 12.66 -12.60
N LYS A 4 14.68 13.82 -12.94
CA LYS A 4 13.22 14.00 -12.90
C LYS A 4 12.54 13.24 -14.05
N SER A 5 13.15 13.25 -15.24
CA SER A 5 12.66 12.54 -16.44
C SER A 5 12.70 11.02 -16.31
N MET A 6 13.82 10.45 -15.83
CA MET A 6 13.98 8.98 -15.75
C MET A 6 13.00 8.32 -14.80
N LYS A 7 12.74 8.95 -13.64
CA LYS A 7 11.74 8.45 -12.69
C LYS A 7 10.35 8.44 -13.31
N ASP A 8 9.96 9.52 -13.99
CA ASP A 8 8.66 9.63 -14.64
C ASP A 8 8.51 8.57 -15.76
N LEU A 9 9.56 8.32 -16.54
CA LEU A 9 9.56 7.24 -17.55
C LEU A 9 9.39 5.86 -16.93
N VAL A 10 10.06 5.56 -15.80
CA VAL A 10 9.88 4.28 -15.09
C VAL A 10 8.46 4.15 -14.56
N LEU A 11 7.87 5.23 -14.02
CA LEU A 11 6.49 5.25 -13.54
C LEU A 11 5.49 4.97 -14.68
N THR A 12 5.65 5.67 -15.81
CA THR A 12 4.79 5.48 -16.99
C THR A 12 4.94 4.08 -17.58
N GLY A 13 6.17 3.56 -17.70
CA GLY A 13 6.43 2.21 -18.19
C GLY A 13 5.83 1.14 -17.28
N ALA A 14 5.94 1.29 -15.95
CA ALA A 14 5.30 0.39 -15.00
C ALA A 14 3.77 0.46 -15.08
N ALA A 15 3.18 1.64 -15.22
CA ALA A 15 1.74 1.81 -15.41
C ALA A 15 1.25 1.11 -16.68
N HIS A 16 1.98 1.26 -17.80
CA HIS A 16 1.66 0.55 -19.04
C HIS A 16 1.81 -0.97 -18.89
N PHE A 17 2.83 -1.45 -18.19
CA PHE A 17 3.00 -2.88 -17.92
C PHE A 17 1.83 -3.45 -17.11
N ASN A 18 1.39 -2.72 -16.07
CA ASN A 18 0.29 -3.14 -15.21
C ASN A 18 -1.06 -3.24 -15.94
N VAL A 19 -1.27 -2.43 -16.98
CA VAL A 19 -2.47 -2.53 -17.83
C VAL A 19 -2.30 -3.63 -18.88
N LYS A 20 -1.17 -3.62 -19.60
CA LYS A 20 -0.87 -4.57 -20.66
C LYS A 20 0.64 -4.79 -20.76
N PRO A 21 1.16 -5.94 -20.31
CA PRO A 21 2.60 -6.20 -20.25
C PRO A 21 3.33 -5.96 -21.58
N LYS A 22 2.75 -6.38 -22.71
CA LYS A 22 3.37 -6.19 -24.04
C LYS A 22 3.60 -4.72 -24.40
N THR A 23 2.65 -3.83 -24.11
CA THR A 23 2.81 -2.39 -24.39
C THR A 23 3.76 -1.74 -23.39
N GLY A 24 3.75 -2.17 -22.12
CA GLY A 24 4.72 -1.74 -21.14
C GLY A 24 6.15 -2.07 -21.53
N LEU A 25 6.39 -3.31 -21.99
CA LEU A 25 7.72 -3.74 -22.45
C LEU A 25 8.21 -2.93 -23.64
N ALA A 26 7.36 -2.71 -24.65
CA ALA A 26 7.71 -1.87 -25.81
C ALA A 26 8.10 -0.45 -25.37
N PHE A 27 7.33 0.17 -24.48
CA PHE A 27 7.65 1.49 -23.94
C PHE A 27 8.97 1.50 -23.16
N LEU A 28 9.21 0.49 -22.32
CA LEU A 28 10.44 0.38 -21.54
C LEU A 28 11.67 0.19 -22.43
N GLU A 29 11.53 -0.57 -23.53
CA GLU A 29 12.58 -0.79 -24.52
C GLU A 29 12.87 0.48 -25.34
N GLU A 30 11.83 1.16 -25.85
CA GLU A 30 11.95 2.43 -26.59
C GLU A 30 12.67 3.51 -25.77
N ASN A 31 12.40 3.56 -24.47
CA ASN A 31 13.02 4.50 -23.54
C ASN A 31 14.34 4.00 -22.94
N LYS A 32 14.87 2.86 -23.43
CA LYS A 32 16.15 2.26 -22.98
C LYS A 32 16.20 2.00 -21.47
N LEU A 33 15.06 1.74 -20.84
CA LEU A 33 14.96 1.38 -19.43
C LEU A 33 15.29 -0.09 -19.20
N ILE A 34 15.06 -0.92 -20.22
CA ILE A 34 15.49 -2.31 -20.30
C ILE A 34 16.41 -2.49 -21.51
N TYR A 35 17.24 -3.53 -21.49
CA TYR A 35 18.10 -3.92 -22.62
C TYR A 35 19.18 -2.91 -23.05
N HIS A 36 19.46 -1.89 -22.23
CA HIS A 36 20.45 -0.86 -22.54
C HIS A 36 21.90 -1.29 -22.26
N ASP A 37 22.10 -2.19 -21.29
CA ASP A 37 23.41 -2.71 -20.86
C ASP A 37 23.50 -4.21 -21.13
N LEU A 38 23.37 -4.58 -22.41
CA LEU A 38 23.64 -5.94 -22.88
C LEU A 38 25.16 -6.11 -23.03
N SER A 39 25.88 -6.02 -21.92
CA SER A 39 27.26 -6.49 -21.83
C SER A 39 27.31 -8.02 -22.05
N SER A 40 28.51 -8.57 -22.28
CA SER A 40 28.70 -10.02 -22.48
C SER A 40 28.10 -10.90 -21.37
N ASP A 41 27.86 -10.33 -20.18
CA ASP A 41 27.39 -11.03 -18.99
C ASP A 41 25.88 -10.90 -18.73
N VAL A 42 25.16 -10.03 -19.47
CA VAL A 42 23.73 -9.75 -19.24
C VAL A 42 22.90 -10.14 -20.46
N SER A 43 22.20 -11.27 -20.35
CA SER A 43 21.23 -11.71 -21.37
C SER A 43 19.93 -10.87 -21.33
N LEU A 44 19.19 -10.86 -22.44
CA LEU A 44 17.90 -10.19 -22.55
C LEU A 44 16.93 -10.58 -21.41
N PRO A 45 16.73 -11.88 -21.08
CA PRO A 45 15.85 -12.27 -19.97
C PRO A 45 16.35 -11.77 -18.61
N ARG A 46 17.67 -11.71 -18.40
CA ARG A 46 18.28 -11.22 -17.15
C ARG A 46 18.10 -9.72 -16.98
N SER A 47 18.28 -8.94 -18.04
CA SER A 47 18.01 -7.49 -18.01
C SER A 47 16.56 -7.19 -17.63
N LEU A 48 15.61 -7.89 -18.25
CA LEU A 48 14.19 -7.74 -17.92
C LEU A 48 13.88 -8.18 -16.49
N ALA A 49 14.41 -9.32 -16.06
CA ALA A 49 14.23 -9.82 -14.69
C ALA A 49 14.74 -8.83 -13.64
N MET A 50 15.90 -8.21 -13.85
CA MET A 50 16.45 -7.19 -12.95
C MET A 50 15.54 -5.97 -12.85
N PHE A 51 14.99 -5.51 -13.99
CA PHE A 51 14.03 -4.41 -13.99
C PHE A 51 12.75 -4.78 -13.21
N LEU A 52 12.15 -5.95 -13.50
CA LEU A 52 10.92 -6.39 -12.86
C LEU A 52 11.08 -6.59 -11.35
N LYS A 53 12.23 -7.09 -10.89
CA LYS A 53 12.53 -7.28 -9.46
C LYS A 53 12.73 -5.96 -8.73
N ASN A 54 13.35 -4.96 -9.37
CA ASN A 54 13.69 -3.69 -8.74
C ASN A 54 12.59 -2.62 -8.87
N CYS A 55 11.65 -2.78 -9.80
CA CYS A 55 10.60 -1.79 -10.05
C CYS A 55 9.41 -1.96 -9.07
N THR A 56 9.38 -1.12 -8.04
CA THR A 56 8.38 -1.17 -6.95
C THR A 56 6.95 -0.83 -7.37
N ARG A 57 6.74 -0.38 -8.60
CA ARG A 57 5.44 0.05 -9.13
C ARG A 57 4.79 -0.99 -10.04
N ILE A 58 5.48 -2.10 -10.28
CA ILE A 58 4.89 -3.25 -10.97
C ILE A 58 3.89 -3.91 -10.03
N ASN A 59 2.68 -4.15 -10.53
CA ASN A 59 1.66 -4.88 -9.80
C ASN A 59 2.09 -6.35 -9.65
N LYS A 60 2.08 -6.84 -8.40
CA LYS A 60 2.60 -8.17 -8.05
C LYS A 60 1.78 -9.31 -8.65
N LYS A 61 0.47 -9.12 -8.85
CA LYS A 61 -0.40 -10.08 -9.56
C LYS A 61 -0.06 -10.14 -11.05
N VAL A 62 0.01 -8.99 -11.71
CA VAL A 62 0.38 -8.91 -13.14
C VAL A 62 1.78 -9.48 -13.38
N LEU A 63 2.72 -9.24 -12.46
CA LEU A 63 4.06 -9.81 -12.52
C LEU A 63 4.02 -11.35 -12.46
N GLY A 64 3.34 -11.92 -11.47
CA GLY A 64 3.23 -13.37 -11.31
C GLY A 64 2.59 -14.05 -12.52
N ASP A 65 1.51 -13.46 -13.05
CA ASP A 65 0.84 -13.94 -14.26
C ASP A 65 1.74 -13.83 -15.51
N PHE A 66 2.56 -12.77 -15.59
CA PHE A 66 3.46 -12.56 -16.72
C PHE A 66 4.64 -13.55 -16.73
N ILE A 67 5.39 -13.64 -15.63
CA ILE A 67 6.61 -14.48 -15.59
C ILE A 67 6.29 -15.97 -15.68
N SER A 68 5.10 -16.40 -15.25
CA SER A 68 4.69 -17.81 -15.26
C SER A 68 4.10 -18.29 -16.61
N LYS A 69 4.07 -17.44 -17.64
CA LYS A 69 3.65 -17.86 -19.00
C LYS A 69 4.71 -18.72 -19.68
N PRO A 70 4.31 -19.70 -20.52
CA PRO A 70 5.27 -20.55 -21.25
C PRO A 70 6.28 -19.75 -22.07
N GLU A 71 5.83 -18.66 -22.69
CA GLU A 71 6.66 -17.74 -23.49
C GLU A 71 7.76 -17.04 -22.68
N ASN A 72 7.61 -16.95 -21.35
CA ASN A 72 8.46 -16.16 -20.46
C ASN A 72 9.33 -17.02 -19.53
N ILE A 73 9.47 -18.33 -19.80
CA ILE A 73 10.17 -19.26 -18.92
C ILE A 73 11.64 -18.88 -18.66
N ASP A 74 12.33 -18.31 -19.65
CA ASP A 74 13.71 -17.85 -19.48
C ASP A 74 13.79 -16.59 -18.61
N VAL A 75 12.76 -15.73 -18.66
CA VAL A 75 12.62 -14.57 -17.76
C VAL A 75 12.35 -15.05 -16.34
N LEU A 76 11.47 -16.05 -16.15
CA LEU A 76 11.23 -16.67 -14.84
C LEU A 76 12.51 -17.26 -14.24
N ARG A 77 13.26 -18.03 -15.04
CA ARG A 77 14.54 -18.60 -14.61
C ARG A 77 15.52 -17.50 -14.22
N ALA A 78 15.65 -16.46 -15.05
CA ALA A 78 16.52 -15.33 -14.75
C ALA A 78 16.07 -14.59 -13.49
N PHE A 79 14.77 -14.39 -13.29
CA PHE A 79 14.18 -13.71 -12.14
C PHE A 79 14.44 -14.45 -10.83
N ILE A 80 14.18 -15.76 -10.77
CA ILE A 80 14.44 -16.58 -9.57
C ILE A 80 15.95 -16.69 -9.32
N SER A 81 16.79 -16.65 -10.36
CA SER A 81 18.26 -16.67 -10.22
C SER A 81 18.85 -15.37 -9.64
N LEU A 82 18.04 -14.32 -9.47
CA LEU A 82 18.46 -13.09 -8.78
C LEU A 82 18.38 -13.20 -7.26
N PHE A 83 17.82 -14.29 -6.73
CA PHE A 83 17.75 -14.54 -5.30
C PHE A 83 18.96 -15.36 -4.86
N ASP A 84 19.49 -15.03 -3.68
CA ASP A 84 20.54 -15.82 -3.04
C ASP A 84 19.90 -16.76 -2.01
N PHE A 85 19.82 -18.05 -2.36
CA PHE A 85 19.25 -19.08 -1.50
C PHE A 85 20.30 -19.83 -0.67
N LYS A 86 21.59 -19.48 -0.80
CA LYS A 86 22.66 -20.22 -0.15
C LYS A 86 22.52 -20.19 1.37
N GLY A 87 22.47 -21.37 1.98
CA GLY A 87 22.36 -21.53 3.43
C GLY A 87 21.02 -21.10 4.03
N LYS A 88 20.00 -20.82 3.21
CA LYS A 88 18.65 -20.48 3.67
C LYS A 88 17.77 -21.73 3.72
N PRO A 89 16.95 -21.91 4.77
CA PRO A 89 15.87 -22.90 4.77
C PRO A 89 14.88 -22.67 3.63
N ILE A 90 14.24 -23.75 3.15
CA ILE A 90 13.34 -23.67 1.99
C ILE A 90 12.11 -22.78 2.27
N ALA A 91 11.61 -22.75 3.52
CA ALA A 91 10.53 -21.83 3.91
C ALA A 91 10.94 -20.36 3.78
N ASP A 92 12.17 -20.01 4.20
CA ASP A 92 12.68 -18.64 4.12
C ASP A 92 12.90 -18.23 2.67
N ALA A 93 13.48 -19.11 1.85
CA ALA A 93 13.65 -18.91 0.42
C ALA A 93 12.30 -18.74 -0.31
N MET A 94 11.31 -19.57 0.03
CA MET A 94 9.94 -19.46 -0.50
C MET A 94 9.27 -18.16 -0.08
N ARG A 95 9.43 -17.73 1.19
CA ARG A 95 8.92 -16.43 1.63
C ARG A 95 9.54 -15.29 0.84
N GLU A 96 10.86 -15.24 0.74
CA GLU A 96 11.55 -14.18 0.01
C GLU A 96 11.11 -14.12 -1.47
N LEU A 97 10.91 -15.28 -2.11
CA LEU A 97 10.39 -15.35 -3.47
C LEU A 97 8.95 -14.84 -3.57
N LEU A 98 8.04 -15.37 -2.74
CA LEU A 98 6.60 -15.11 -2.81
C LEU A 98 6.21 -13.74 -2.25
N GLU A 99 7.09 -13.05 -1.53
CA GLU A 99 6.94 -11.63 -1.21
C GLU A 99 7.05 -10.73 -2.46
N THR A 100 7.68 -11.20 -3.55
CA THR A 100 7.94 -10.38 -4.75
C THR A 100 6.82 -10.38 -5.79
N PHE A 101 6.02 -11.44 -5.87
CA PHE A 101 4.87 -11.53 -6.77
C PHE A 101 3.77 -12.41 -6.16
N ARG A 102 2.54 -12.26 -6.66
CA ARG A 102 1.43 -13.12 -6.24
C ARG A 102 1.46 -14.43 -7.03
N LEU A 103 1.29 -15.57 -6.36
CA LEU A 103 1.13 -16.84 -7.06
C LEU A 103 -0.10 -16.79 -7.99
N PRO A 104 0.05 -17.21 -9.25
CA PRO A 104 -1.09 -17.32 -10.16
C PRO A 104 -2.08 -18.39 -9.68
N GLY A 105 -3.34 -18.26 -10.09
CA GLY A 105 -4.39 -19.24 -9.75
C GLY A 105 -4.37 -20.50 -10.62
N GLU A 106 -3.71 -20.49 -11.78
CA GLU A 106 -3.67 -21.63 -12.69
C GLU A 106 -2.62 -22.65 -12.24
N SER A 107 -3.02 -23.91 -12.09
CA SER A 107 -2.15 -25.01 -11.62
C SER A 107 -0.87 -25.15 -12.46
N GLN A 108 -0.97 -24.97 -13.79
CA GLN A 108 0.17 -25.04 -14.72
C GLN A 108 1.17 -23.90 -14.53
N GLN A 109 0.72 -22.72 -14.11
CA GLN A 109 1.60 -21.59 -13.82
C GLN A 109 2.34 -21.80 -12.50
N ILE A 110 1.64 -22.30 -11.47
CA ILE A 110 2.24 -22.66 -10.17
C ILE A 110 3.30 -23.76 -10.38
N ALA A 111 3.04 -24.76 -11.22
CA ALA A 111 4.00 -25.81 -11.56
C ALA A 111 5.30 -25.24 -12.12
N ARG A 112 5.22 -24.37 -13.12
CA ARG A 112 6.42 -23.74 -13.71
C ARG A 112 7.23 -22.94 -12.69
N ILE A 113 6.57 -22.21 -11.79
CA ILE A 113 7.24 -21.44 -10.73
C ILE A 113 7.96 -22.39 -9.76
N THR A 114 7.26 -23.40 -9.25
CA THR A 114 7.80 -24.34 -8.26
C THR A 114 8.88 -25.25 -8.85
N GLU A 115 8.78 -25.69 -10.10
CA GLU A 115 9.84 -26.41 -10.83
C GLU A 115 11.09 -25.53 -10.97
N THR A 116 10.92 -24.28 -11.44
CA THR A 116 12.05 -23.36 -11.63
C THR A 116 12.71 -23.00 -10.30
N PHE A 117 11.91 -22.77 -9.26
CA PHE A 117 12.40 -22.56 -7.90
C PHE A 117 13.18 -23.77 -7.39
N ALA A 118 12.64 -24.98 -7.51
CA ALA A 118 13.28 -26.20 -7.04
C ALA A 118 14.66 -26.41 -7.68
N LYS A 119 14.76 -26.19 -8.99
CA LYS A 119 16.02 -26.25 -9.72
C LYS A 119 17.07 -25.30 -9.17
N ILE A 120 16.70 -24.03 -8.94
CA ILE A 120 17.63 -22.98 -8.50
C ILE A 120 17.98 -23.15 -7.01
N TYR A 121 16.99 -23.49 -6.17
CA TYR A 121 17.21 -23.75 -4.76
C TYR A 121 18.10 -24.98 -4.55
N PHE A 122 17.84 -26.09 -5.24
CA PHE A 122 18.68 -27.29 -5.13
C PHE A 122 20.12 -27.03 -5.60
N ALA A 123 20.30 -26.22 -6.65
CA ALA A 123 21.63 -25.81 -7.11
C ALA A 123 22.41 -24.97 -6.08
N SER A 124 21.74 -24.39 -5.07
CA SER A 124 22.40 -23.69 -3.96
C SER A 124 23.06 -24.63 -2.93
N GLY A 125 22.79 -25.93 -3.01
CA GLY A 125 23.38 -26.98 -2.19
C GLY A 125 22.78 -27.16 -0.79
N PRO A 126 21.45 -27.36 -0.65
CA PRO A 126 20.85 -27.71 0.63
C PRO A 126 21.36 -29.09 1.11
N ALA A 127 21.72 -29.23 2.38
CA ALA A 127 22.33 -30.45 2.90
C ALA A 127 21.29 -31.57 3.14
N GLU A 128 20.04 -31.21 3.37
CA GLU A 128 18.96 -32.08 3.81
C GLU A 128 18.14 -32.67 2.65
N ILE A 129 18.30 -32.12 1.45
CA ILE A 129 17.54 -32.51 0.25
C ILE A 129 18.47 -33.20 -0.75
N LYS A 130 18.04 -34.35 -1.29
CA LYS A 130 18.87 -35.22 -2.11
C LYS A 130 18.69 -35.04 -3.62
N SER A 131 17.57 -34.48 -4.07
CA SER A 131 17.28 -34.31 -5.49
C SER A 131 16.45 -33.05 -5.79
N GLU A 132 16.50 -32.61 -7.05
CA GLU A 132 15.65 -31.54 -7.58
C GLU A 132 14.16 -31.91 -7.46
N ASP A 133 13.79 -33.16 -7.79
CA ASP A 133 12.42 -33.66 -7.65
C ASP A 133 11.92 -33.61 -6.20
N ALA A 134 12.77 -34.02 -5.25
CA ALA A 134 12.44 -33.92 -3.82
C ALA A 134 12.23 -32.46 -3.40
N THR A 135 13.06 -31.55 -3.91
CA THR A 135 12.92 -30.09 -3.67
C THR A 135 11.60 -29.57 -4.24
N HIS A 136 11.21 -30.02 -5.43
CA HIS A 136 9.98 -29.61 -6.09
C HIS A 136 8.73 -30.04 -5.30
N VAL A 137 8.66 -31.31 -4.89
CA VAL A 137 7.56 -31.80 -4.06
C VAL A 137 7.53 -31.09 -2.70
N LEU A 138 8.71 -30.85 -2.10
CA LEU A 138 8.81 -30.12 -0.84
C LEU A 138 8.29 -28.68 -0.98
N ALA A 139 8.66 -27.95 -2.04
CA ALA A 139 8.16 -26.60 -2.30
C ALA A 139 6.63 -26.55 -2.42
N TYR A 140 6.02 -27.52 -3.13
CA TYR A 140 4.57 -27.67 -3.17
C TYR A 140 3.96 -27.94 -1.81
N SER A 141 4.59 -28.81 -1.02
CA SER A 141 4.13 -29.11 0.34
C SER A 141 4.16 -27.88 1.25
N VAL A 142 5.13 -26.98 1.06
CA VAL A 142 5.22 -25.71 1.80
C VAL A 142 4.05 -24.79 1.47
N ILE A 143 3.68 -24.67 0.19
CA ILE A 143 2.50 -23.90 -0.23
C ILE A 143 1.22 -24.48 0.38
N MET A 144 1.05 -25.81 0.31
CA MET A 144 -0.11 -26.49 0.89
C MET A 144 -0.16 -26.33 2.41
N LEU A 145 0.97 -26.47 3.10
CA LEU A 145 1.07 -26.29 4.54
C LEU A 145 0.72 -24.85 4.94
N ASN A 146 1.19 -23.85 4.19
CA ASN A 146 0.85 -22.46 4.45
C ASN A 146 -0.66 -22.22 4.36
N THR A 147 -1.31 -22.73 3.31
CA THR A 147 -2.78 -22.66 3.18
C THR A 147 -3.46 -23.39 4.34
N ASP A 148 -3.00 -24.58 4.71
CA ASP A 148 -3.55 -25.37 5.81
C ASP A 148 -3.47 -24.66 7.17
N GLN A 149 -2.31 -24.07 7.49
CA GLN A 149 -2.06 -23.44 8.78
C GLN A 149 -2.74 -22.08 8.91
N HIS A 150 -2.93 -21.32 7.83
CA HIS A 150 -3.35 -19.91 7.92
C HIS A 150 -4.72 -19.61 7.33
N ASN A 151 -5.31 -20.49 6.51
CA ASN A 151 -6.66 -20.26 5.98
C ASN A 151 -7.73 -20.45 7.09
N PRO A 152 -8.52 -19.41 7.43
CA PRO A 152 -9.55 -19.50 8.48
C PRO A 152 -10.66 -20.52 8.21
N GLN A 153 -10.85 -20.94 6.95
CA GLN A 153 -11.86 -21.94 6.58
C GLN A 153 -11.47 -23.36 7.01
N ILE A 154 -10.20 -23.60 7.30
CA ILE A 154 -9.68 -24.92 7.68
C ILE A 154 -9.83 -25.10 9.20
N ARG A 155 -10.78 -25.96 9.58
CA ARG A 155 -11.11 -26.23 11.00
C ARG A 155 -10.16 -27.22 11.67
N LYS A 156 -9.66 -28.21 10.91
CA LYS A 156 -8.72 -29.21 11.40
C LYS A 156 -7.42 -29.07 10.62
N ARG A 157 -6.43 -28.49 11.28
CA ARG A 157 -5.11 -28.24 10.71
C ARG A 157 -4.25 -29.50 10.74
N MET A 158 -3.34 -29.60 9.79
CA MET A 158 -2.32 -30.62 9.70
C MET A 158 -1.39 -30.55 10.92
N THR A 159 -1.15 -31.70 11.53
CA THR A 159 -0.14 -31.86 12.59
C THR A 159 1.25 -32.11 11.99
N ILE A 160 2.32 -32.01 12.78
CA ILE A 160 3.66 -32.36 12.30
C ILE A 160 3.75 -33.84 11.92
N GLU A 161 3.02 -34.72 12.61
CA GLU A 161 2.94 -36.14 12.29
C GLU A 161 2.27 -36.38 10.94
N ASP A 162 1.19 -35.64 10.64
CA ASP A 162 0.53 -35.68 9.33
C ASP A 162 1.47 -35.17 8.23
N TYR A 163 2.15 -34.06 8.46
CA TYR A 163 3.09 -33.47 7.49
C TYR A 163 4.26 -34.41 7.18
N THR A 164 4.86 -35.00 8.22
CA THR A 164 5.95 -35.98 8.08
C THR A 164 5.49 -37.24 7.36
N ARG A 165 4.26 -37.72 7.62
CA ARG A 165 3.69 -38.86 6.91
C ARG A 165 3.49 -38.57 5.42
N ASN A 166 3.04 -37.36 5.07
CA ASN A 166 2.80 -36.96 3.69
C ASN A 166 4.10 -36.87 2.86
N LEU A 167 5.24 -36.63 3.50
CA LEU A 167 6.55 -36.50 2.85
C LEU A 167 7.42 -37.77 2.94
N ARG A 168 6.88 -38.89 3.41
CA ARG A 168 7.62 -40.15 3.55
C ARG A 168 8.08 -40.68 2.18
N GLY A 169 9.35 -41.01 2.07
CA GLY A 169 9.97 -41.56 0.86
C GLY A 169 10.16 -40.56 -0.29
N VAL A 170 9.85 -39.28 -0.08
CA VAL A 170 9.91 -38.23 -1.12
C VAL A 170 11.34 -37.74 -1.38
N ASN A 171 12.26 -37.91 -0.42
CA ASN A 171 13.65 -37.45 -0.53
C ASN A 171 14.52 -38.50 -1.24
N ASP A 172 14.30 -38.69 -2.55
CA ASP A 172 14.96 -39.73 -3.36
C ASP A 172 14.83 -41.14 -2.76
N LYS A 173 13.57 -41.59 -2.57
CA LYS A 173 13.20 -42.87 -1.94
C LYS A 173 13.60 -43.00 -0.47
N SER A 174 14.00 -41.90 0.16
CA SER A 174 14.27 -41.83 1.59
C SER A 174 13.44 -40.72 2.25
N ASP A 175 13.51 -40.63 3.57
CA ASP A 175 12.82 -39.60 4.33
C ASP A 175 13.71 -38.35 4.47
N PHE A 176 13.07 -37.19 4.61
CA PHE A 176 13.77 -35.98 5.07
C PHE A 176 14.13 -36.13 6.56
N PRO A 177 15.20 -35.47 7.04
CA PRO A 177 15.53 -35.47 8.46
C PRO A 177 14.36 -34.94 9.30
N SER A 178 14.03 -35.62 10.40
CA SER A 178 12.87 -35.25 11.23
C SER A 178 12.99 -33.84 11.82
N GLU A 179 14.18 -33.45 12.26
CA GLU A 179 14.46 -32.11 12.77
C GLU A 179 14.26 -31.03 11.70
N TYR A 180 14.62 -31.33 10.43
CA TYR A 180 14.42 -30.42 9.32
C TYR A 180 12.92 -30.20 9.01
N LEU A 181 12.12 -31.27 8.98
CA LEU A 181 10.67 -31.15 8.79
C LEU A 181 9.98 -30.45 9.96
N GLN A 182 10.42 -30.70 11.20
CA GLN A 182 9.92 -30.02 12.39
C GLN A 182 10.19 -28.50 12.30
N ALA A 183 11.44 -28.12 12.04
CA ALA A 183 11.83 -26.71 11.90
C ALA A 183 11.06 -26.03 10.76
N LEU A 184 10.89 -26.72 9.63
CA LEU A 184 10.10 -26.22 8.51
C LEU A 184 8.63 -26.00 8.88
N PHE A 185 8.03 -26.98 9.57
CA PHE A 185 6.63 -26.90 10.01
C PHE A 185 6.40 -25.76 11.01
N ASP A 186 7.25 -25.65 12.03
CA ASP A 186 7.16 -24.59 13.04
C ASP A 186 7.36 -23.22 12.40
N SER A 187 8.32 -23.10 11.47
CA SER A 187 8.60 -21.87 10.73
C SER A 187 7.38 -21.40 9.92
N ILE A 188 6.66 -22.31 9.24
CA ILE A 188 5.43 -21.95 8.52
C ILE A 188 4.28 -21.67 9.48
N ARG A 189 4.11 -22.46 10.54
CA ARG A 189 3.03 -22.26 11.53
C ARG A 189 3.15 -20.91 12.23
N GLU A 190 4.36 -20.50 12.59
CA GLU A 190 4.62 -19.25 13.31
C GLU A 190 4.69 -18.03 12.38
N HIS A 191 5.25 -18.21 11.18
CA HIS A 191 5.47 -17.12 10.23
C HIS A 191 4.84 -17.46 8.88
N GLU A 192 3.62 -16.97 8.69
CA GLU A 192 2.88 -17.09 7.44
C GLU A 192 3.67 -16.55 6.24
N ILE A 193 3.56 -17.25 5.10
CA ILE A 193 3.97 -16.72 3.81
C ILE A 193 2.90 -15.72 3.35
N ILE A 194 3.09 -14.46 3.71
CA ILE A 194 2.14 -13.38 3.39
C ILE A 194 2.31 -12.95 1.94
N MET A 195 1.25 -13.11 1.13
CA MET A 195 1.18 -12.47 -0.18
C MET A 195 0.70 -11.01 -0.04
N PRO A 196 1.46 -10.01 -0.53
CA PRO A 196 1.30 -8.59 -0.20
C PRO A 196 -0.06 -7.94 -0.49
N GLU A 197 -0.88 -8.50 -1.37
CA GLU A 197 -2.20 -7.97 -1.72
C GLU A 197 -3.36 -8.72 -1.01
N GLU A 198 -3.09 -9.83 -0.32
CA GLU A 198 -4.15 -10.69 0.24
C GLU A 198 -4.65 -10.20 1.61
N HIS A 199 -3.98 -9.21 2.21
CA HIS A 199 -4.35 -8.68 3.52
C HIS A 199 -4.49 -7.16 3.48
N THR A 200 -5.73 -6.68 3.52
CA THR A 200 -6.05 -5.30 3.88
C THR A 200 -6.04 -5.17 5.42
N GLY A 201 -5.54 -4.04 5.95
CA GLY A 201 -5.46 -3.81 7.41
C GLY A 201 -4.05 -3.91 7.99
N GLN A 202 -3.93 -4.34 9.26
CA GLN A 202 -2.68 -4.26 10.03
C GLN A 202 -1.55 -5.12 9.46
N LEU A 203 -1.84 -6.35 9.00
CA LEU A 203 -0.87 -7.23 8.35
C LEU A 203 -0.26 -6.60 7.09
N GLY A 204 -1.08 -5.94 6.26
CA GLY A 204 -0.60 -5.21 5.08
C GLY A 204 0.27 -4.00 5.46
N PHE A 205 -0.08 -3.31 6.55
CA PHE A 205 0.74 -2.22 7.08
C PHE A 205 2.09 -2.72 7.60
N GLU A 206 2.12 -3.79 8.40
CA GLU A 206 3.34 -4.38 8.95
C GLU A 206 4.27 -4.87 7.83
N PHE A 207 3.71 -5.47 6.78
CA PHE A 207 4.46 -5.83 5.58
C PHE A 207 5.07 -4.61 4.90
N ALA A 208 4.27 -3.58 4.62
CA ALA A 208 4.74 -2.34 3.98
C ALA A 208 5.81 -1.64 4.84
N TRP A 209 5.68 -1.70 6.16
CA TRP A 209 6.65 -1.16 7.12
C TRP A 209 7.96 -1.95 7.09
N LYS A 210 7.92 -3.28 7.13
CA LYS A 210 9.10 -4.15 7.01
C LYS A 210 9.83 -3.89 5.69
N GLU A 211 9.08 -3.78 4.58
CA GLU A 211 9.63 -3.46 3.27
C GLU A 211 10.30 -2.07 3.26
N LEU A 212 9.68 -1.06 3.88
CA LEU A 212 10.26 0.27 4.05
C LEU A 212 11.57 0.23 4.85
N LEU A 213 11.61 -0.53 5.96
CA LEU A 213 12.80 -0.67 6.81
C LEU A 213 13.97 -1.32 6.05
N VAL A 214 13.71 -2.37 5.27
CA VAL A 214 14.73 -3.01 4.43
C VAL A 214 15.25 -2.03 3.38
N ARG A 215 14.35 -1.29 2.71
CA ARG A 215 14.73 -0.27 1.72
C ARG A 215 15.50 0.89 2.35
N SER A 216 15.18 1.27 3.57
CA SER A 216 15.90 2.34 4.28
C SER A 216 17.36 1.97 4.50
N ARG A 217 17.70 0.69 4.67
CA ARG A 217 19.09 0.23 4.80
C ARG A 217 19.86 0.30 3.48
N LEU A 218 19.15 0.20 2.36
CA LEU A 218 19.69 0.32 1.00
C LEU A 218 19.69 1.76 0.49
N SER A 219 18.89 2.63 1.11
CA SER A 219 18.85 4.04 0.81
C SER A 219 20.08 4.70 1.44
N GLY A 220 20.80 5.50 0.66
CA GLY A 220 22.01 6.18 1.13
C GLY A 220 21.75 7.11 2.33
N GLU A 221 22.81 7.73 2.85
CA GLU A 221 22.71 8.61 4.01
C GLU A 221 21.66 9.72 3.82
N LEU A 222 20.89 9.97 4.88
CA LEU A 222 19.93 11.07 4.91
C LEU A 222 20.68 12.40 4.76
N MET A 223 20.54 13.02 3.59
CA MET A 223 21.04 14.38 3.40
C MET A 223 19.99 15.39 3.87
N ILE A 224 20.32 16.12 4.93
CA ILE A 224 19.54 17.27 5.37
C ILE A 224 19.81 18.41 4.39
N CYS A 225 18.86 18.67 3.50
CA CYS A 225 18.96 19.77 2.56
C CYS A 225 18.36 21.04 3.17
N ASN A 226 19.20 22.03 3.50
CA ASN A 226 18.74 23.37 3.92
C ASN A 226 18.30 24.21 2.70
N THR A 227 17.24 23.78 2.01
CA THR A 227 16.67 24.52 0.88
C THR A 227 15.15 24.37 0.84
N SER A 228 14.46 25.48 0.54
CA SER A 228 13.01 25.48 0.33
C SER A 228 12.58 25.01 -1.07
N SER A 229 13.55 24.61 -1.90
CA SER A 229 13.31 24.23 -3.31
C SER A 229 12.37 23.03 -3.47
N PHE A 230 12.22 22.21 -2.42
CA PHE A 230 11.38 21.02 -2.44
C PHE A 230 10.06 21.20 -1.69
N ASP A 231 9.90 22.26 -0.90
CA ASP A 231 8.78 22.43 0.04
C ASP A 231 7.42 22.37 -0.66
N LYS A 232 7.30 23.01 -1.83
CA LYS A 232 6.07 22.98 -2.63
C LYS A 232 5.71 21.57 -3.08
N GLU A 233 6.68 20.83 -3.62
CA GLU A 233 6.44 19.47 -4.14
C GLU A 233 6.20 18.48 -3.00
N MET A 234 6.92 18.64 -1.88
CA MET A 234 6.68 17.87 -0.66
C MET A 234 5.27 18.10 -0.16
N PHE A 235 4.85 19.35 0.02
CA PHE A 235 3.49 19.69 0.45
C PHE A 235 2.45 19.15 -0.52
N LYS A 236 2.66 19.31 -1.84
CA LYS A 236 1.80 18.76 -2.89
C LYS A 236 1.59 17.24 -2.78
N SER A 237 2.60 16.50 -2.33
CA SER A 237 2.51 15.05 -2.17
C SER A 237 1.78 14.58 -0.90
N VAL A 238 1.70 15.42 0.14
CA VAL A 238 1.22 15.00 1.47
C VAL A 238 -0.01 15.75 1.98
N TRP A 239 -0.36 16.91 1.41
CA TRP A 239 -1.40 17.79 1.97
C TRP A 239 -2.75 17.08 2.17
N LYS A 240 -3.15 16.22 1.23
CA LYS A 240 -4.45 15.54 1.26
C LYS A 240 -4.56 14.57 2.46
N PRO A 241 -3.68 13.56 2.60
CA PRO A 241 -3.72 12.68 3.78
C PRO A 241 -3.48 13.41 5.09
N VAL A 242 -2.65 14.47 5.11
CA VAL A 242 -2.44 15.30 6.31
C VAL A 242 -3.73 15.98 6.73
N ILE A 243 -4.43 16.64 5.81
CA ILE A 243 -5.71 17.32 6.10
C ILE A 243 -6.76 16.29 6.52
N SER A 244 -6.87 15.14 5.83
CA SER A 244 -7.81 14.08 6.24
C SER A 244 -7.54 13.58 7.68
N ALA A 245 -6.27 13.41 8.07
CA ALA A 245 -5.90 12.99 9.42
C ALA A 245 -6.23 14.08 10.46
N ILE A 246 -5.98 15.34 10.14
CA ILE A 246 -6.35 16.48 11.00
C ILE A 246 -7.88 16.55 11.15
N THR A 247 -8.63 16.40 10.06
CA THR A 247 -10.11 16.37 10.09
C THR A 247 -10.63 15.22 10.94
N TYR A 248 -10.07 14.02 10.78
CA TYR A 248 -10.45 12.87 11.60
C TYR A 248 -10.15 13.13 13.08
N ALA A 249 -8.94 13.59 13.42
CA ALA A 249 -8.60 13.93 14.80
C ALA A 249 -9.52 15.01 15.37
N PHE A 250 -9.81 16.04 14.56
CA PHE A 250 -10.74 17.10 14.93
C PHE A 250 -12.13 16.51 15.20
N MET A 251 -12.68 15.64 14.35
CA MET A 251 -14.03 15.08 14.51
C MET A 251 -14.15 14.04 15.63
N THR A 252 -13.13 13.22 15.84
CA THR A 252 -13.21 12.05 16.74
C THR A 252 -12.91 12.38 18.20
N PHE A 253 -11.97 13.27 18.47
CA PHE A 253 -11.54 13.54 19.85
C PHE A 253 -12.20 14.80 20.42
N ASP A 254 -12.57 14.76 21.69
CA ASP A 254 -13.16 15.87 22.45
C ASP A 254 -12.17 16.47 23.46
N ASP A 255 -10.88 16.29 23.20
CA ASP A 255 -9.78 16.85 23.98
C ASP A 255 -9.40 18.24 23.45
N ASP A 256 -9.44 19.25 24.32
CA ASP A 256 -9.18 20.65 23.96
C ASP A 256 -7.81 20.86 23.30
N TYR A 257 -6.79 20.13 23.75
CA TYR A 257 -5.45 20.21 23.18
C TYR A 257 -5.43 19.62 21.76
N ILE A 258 -6.07 18.48 21.51
CA ILE A 258 -6.19 17.90 20.17
C ILE A 258 -6.98 18.82 19.23
N ILE A 259 -8.06 19.43 19.71
CA ILE A 259 -8.87 20.39 18.95
C ILE A 259 -8.02 21.61 18.57
N GLU A 260 -7.33 22.24 19.52
CA GLU A 260 -6.48 23.41 19.25
C GLU A 260 -5.34 23.08 18.27
N ARG A 261 -4.71 21.92 18.42
CA ARG A 261 -3.67 21.42 17.51
C ARG A 261 -4.21 21.20 16.10
N SER A 262 -5.43 20.66 15.99
CA SER A 262 -6.08 20.43 14.70
C SER A 262 -6.42 21.75 14.00
N ILE A 263 -6.98 22.72 14.72
CA ILE A 263 -7.24 24.07 14.22
C ILE A 263 -5.95 24.74 13.74
N THR A 264 -4.88 24.60 14.50
CA THR A 264 -3.56 25.12 14.12
C THR A 264 -3.02 24.43 12.88
N GLY A 265 -3.22 23.12 12.75
CA GLY A 265 -2.89 22.35 11.55
C GLY A 265 -3.61 22.86 10.30
N PHE A 266 -4.93 23.07 10.36
CA PHE A 266 -5.70 23.66 9.25
C PHE A 266 -5.16 25.04 8.85
N ARG A 267 -4.85 25.91 9.82
CA ARG A 267 -4.25 27.23 9.54
C ARG A 267 -2.89 27.13 8.88
N GLN A 268 -2.04 26.19 9.31
CA GLN A 268 -0.73 25.96 8.71
C GLN A 268 -0.86 25.45 7.28
N CYS A 269 -1.75 24.49 7.02
CA CYS A 269 -2.05 24.01 5.67
C CYS A 269 -2.57 25.15 4.76
N ALA A 270 -3.47 25.99 5.26
CA ALA A 270 -3.95 27.18 4.55
C ALA A 270 -2.83 28.18 4.26
N THR A 271 -1.92 28.42 5.22
CA THR A 271 -0.78 29.33 5.04
C THR A 271 0.17 28.82 3.95
N LEU A 272 0.50 27.52 3.97
CA LEU A 272 1.34 26.89 2.94
C LEU A 272 0.65 26.89 1.57
N ALA A 273 -0.65 26.63 1.52
CA ALA A 273 -1.44 26.69 0.29
C ALA A 273 -1.44 28.10 -0.31
N GLY A 274 -1.59 29.14 0.52
CA GLY A 274 -1.50 30.54 0.09
C GLY A 274 -0.11 30.88 -0.44
N HIS A 275 0.94 30.47 0.28
CA HIS A 275 2.33 30.71 -0.12
C HIS A 275 2.69 30.04 -1.46
N PHE A 276 2.21 28.81 -1.69
CA PHE A 276 2.52 28.05 -2.91
C PHE A 276 1.51 28.25 -4.05
N GLY A 277 0.43 29.01 -3.83
CA GLY A 277 -0.63 29.25 -4.80
C GLY A 277 -1.41 27.98 -5.15
N MET A 278 -1.84 27.21 -4.14
CA MET A 278 -2.51 25.92 -4.29
C MET A 278 -4.00 26.01 -3.87
N PRO A 279 -4.90 26.44 -4.77
CA PRO A 279 -6.32 26.64 -4.45
C PRO A 279 -7.03 25.35 -4.04
N ASP A 280 -6.68 24.22 -4.66
CA ASP A 280 -7.29 22.90 -4.37
C ASP A 280 -7.19 22.49 -2.90
N VAL A 281 -6.14 22.94 -2.21
CA VAL A 281 -5.93 22.68 -0.78
C VAL A 281 -6.94 23.46 0.06
N PHE A 282 -7.21 24.73 -0.30
CA PHE A 282 -8.21 25.53 0.38
C PHE A 282 -9.61 24.95 0.20
N ASP A 283 -9.95 24.57 -1.03
CA ASP A 283 -11.25 23.96 -1.33
C ASP A 283 -11.46 22.68 -0.49
N TYR A 284 -10.43 21.83 -0.38
CA TYR A 284 -10.51 20.62 0.42
C TYR A 284 -10.60 20.87 1.93
N VAL A 285 -9.89 21.88 2.46
CA VAL A 285 -10.01 22.30 3.87
C VAL A 285 -11.40 22.83 4.16
N VAL A 286 -11.96 23.64 3.26
CA VAL A 286 -13.31 24.20 3.36
C VAL A 286 -14.34 23.08 3.41
N VAL A 287 -14.29 22.11 2.48
CA VAL A 287 -15.17 20.95 2.46
C VAL A 287 -15.02 20.09 3.72
N SER A 288 -13.79 19.89 4.19
CA SER A 288 -13.54 19.08 5.39
C SER A 288 -14.10 19.73 6.65
N LEU A 289 -13.97 21.05 6.78
CA LEU A 289 -14.50 21.81 7.91
C LEU A 289 -16.01 21.99 7.82
N SER A 290 -16.59 22.16 6.61
CA SER A 290 -18.04 22.30 6.42
C SER A 290 -18.78 21.07 6.95
N GLN A 291 -18.30 19.88 6.64
CA GLN A 291 -18.82 18.62 7.18
C GLN A 291 -18.71 18.54 8.71
N ALA A 292 -17.67 19.13 9.30
CA ALA A 292 -17.48 19.15 10.75
C ALA A 292 -18.37 20.17 11.48
N THR A 293 -18.91 21.17 10.79
CA THR A 293 -19.81 22.16 11.41
C THR A 293 -21.18 21.58 11.79
N GLY A 294 -21.62 20.53 11.10
CA GLY A 294 -22.97 19.96 11.25
C GLY A 294 -24.09 20.91 10.79
N LEU A 295 -23.77 22.01 10.11
CA LEU A 295 -24.73 22.98 9.58
C LEU A 295 -25.35 22.54 8.24
N LEU A 296 -24.66 21.66 7.50
CA LEU A 296 -25.19 21.05 6.29
C LEU A 296 -25.98 19.80 6.69
N SER A 297 -27.31 19.88 6.69
CA SER A 297 -28.18 18.72 6.86
C SER A 297 -28.55 18.15 5.48
N ASP A 298 -28.19 16.89 5.20
CA ASP A 298 -28.54 16.19 3.96
C ASP A 298 -30.05 15.93 3.76
N SER A 299 -30.87 16.29 4.75
CA SER A 299 -32.32 16.07 4.75
C SER A 299 -33.08 17.39 4.82
N LEU A 300 -33.73 17.76 3.70
CA LEU A 300 -34.83 18.72 3.73
C LEU A 300 -35.96 18.13 4.59
N PRO A 301 -36.49 18.86 5.59
CA PRO A 301 -37.65 18.38 6.34
C PRO A 301 -38.85 18.25 5.39
N ASN A 302 -39.49 17.07 5.37
CA ASN A 302 -40.69 16.78 4.58
C ASN A 302 -41.94 17.57 5.04
N GLU A 303 -41.85 18.26 6.18
CA GLU A 303 -42.92 19.06 6.77
C GLU A 303 -42.41 20.48 7.08
N VAL A 304 -43.31 21.47 7.05
CA VAL A 304 -43.00 22.85 7.44
C VAL A 304 -42.59 22.85 8.92
N PRO A 305 -41.34 23.22 9.27
CA PRO A 305 -40.90 23.17 10.66
C PRO A 305 -41.67 24.18 11.51
N VAL A 306 -42.24 23.74 12.62
CA VAL A 306 -42.83 24.63 13.62
C VAL A 306 -41.71 25.14 14.52
N TYR A 307 -41.34 26.41 14.34
CA TYR A 307 -40.27 27.04 15.12
C TYR A 307 -40.83 27.66 16.40
N PRO A 308 -40.33 27.29 17.60
CA PRO A 308 -40.73 27.93 18.84
C PRO A 308 -40.34 29.42 18.83
N ILE A 309 -41.23 30.28 19.32
CA ILE A 309 -40.98 31.71 19.52
C ILE A 309 -40.62 31.94 20.98
N ILE A 310 -39.51 32.61 21.24
CA ILE A 310 -39.11 33.05 22.57
C ILE A 310 -38.98 34.57 22.59
N GLU A 311 -39.27 35.19 23.73
CA GLU A 311 -39.08 36.62 23.93
C GLU A 311 -37.70 36.86 24.57
N VAL A 312 -36.84 37.61 23.87
CA VAL A 312 -35.51 38.02 24.35
C VAL A 312 -35.42 39.53 24.21
N ASP A 313 -35.15 40.24 25.31
CA ASP A 313 -35.02 41.70 25.35
C ASP A 313 -36.22 42.46 24.72
N GLY A 314 -37.44 41.92 24.89
CA GLY A 314 -38.68 42.51 24.36
C GLY A 314 -38.90 42.30 22.86
N GLN A 315 -38.13 41.41 22.22
CA GLN A 315 -38.34 40.96 20.84
C GLN A 315 -38.69 39.47 20.80
N GLU A 316 -39.73 39.14 20.03
CA GLU A 316 -40.09 37.76 19.71
C GLU A 316 -39.14 37.22 18.63
N ILE A 317 -38.40 36.17 18.96
CA ILE A 317 -37.43 35.51 18.08
C ILE A 317 -37.88 34.07 17.83
N THR A 318 -38.01 33.70 16.57
CA THR A 318 -38.18 32.30 16.16
C THR A 318 -36.86 31.54 16.23
N ILE A 319 -36.82 30.43 16.96
CA ILE A 319 -35.63 29.59 17.05
C ILE A 319 -35.75 28.42 16.08
N SER A 320 -34.82 28.34 15.12
CA SER A 320 -34.76 27.17 14.26
C SER A 320 -34.22 25.96 15.01
N THR A 321 -34.68 24.75 14.66
CA THR A 321 -34.10 23.50 15.19
C THR A 321 -32.60 23.43 14.93
N LEU A 322 -32.14 23.97 13.78
CA LEU A 322 -30.73 24.10 13.43
C LEU A 322 -29.98 25.04 14.40
N SER A 323 -30.58 26.16 14.80
CA SER A 323 -30.01 27.08 15.78
C SER A 323 -29.83 26.41 17.15
N VAL A 324 -30.78 25.56 17.55
CA VAL A 324 -30.70 24.78 18.80
C VAL A 324 -29.61 23.71 18.71
N THR A 325 -29.58 22.92 17.64
CA THR A 325 -28.58 21.85 17.46
C THR A 325 -27.17 22.40 17.29
N PHE A 326 -26.99 23.47 16.52
CA PHE A 326 -25.71 24.17 16.38
C PHE A 326 -25.30 24.85 17.69
N GLY A 327 -26.24 25.48 18.41
CA GLY A 327 -26.01 26.08 19.72
C GLY A 327 -25.53 25.07 20.78
N ALA A 328 -25.98 23.83 20.71
CA ALA A 328 -25.53 22.74 21.57
C ALA A 328 -24.20 22.09 21.11
N ASN A 329 -23.79 22.31 19.86
CA ASN A 329 -22.59 21.72 19.26
C ASN A 329 -21.39 22.68 19.30
N LEU A 330 -20.71 22.74 20.45
CA LEU A 330 -19.52 23.59 20.65
C LEU A 330 -18.42 23.33 19.60
N LYS A 331 -18.26 22.07 19.19
CA LYS A 331 -17.28 21.63 18.20
C LYS A 331 -17.62 22.13 16.79
N GLY A 332 -18.90 22.06 16.42
CA GLY A 332 -19.42 22.62 15.19
C GLY A 332 -19.28 24.15 15.13
N GLN A 333 -19.47 24.82 16.26
CA GLN A 333 -19.22 26.27 16.38
C GLN A 333 -17.75 26.61 16.17
N LEU A 334 -16.83 25.86 16.79
CA LEU A 334 -15.39 26.05 16.58
C LEU A 334 -15.00 25.78 15.12
N ALA A 335 -15.54 24.72 14.51
CA ALA A 335 -15.33 24.43 13.09
C ALA A 335 -15.79 25.59 12.20
N ALA A 336 -16.97 26.16 12.47
CA ALA A 336 -17.51 27.29 11.74
C ALA A 336 -16.63 28.55 11.89
N VAL A 337 -16.19 28.87 13.11
CA VAL A 337 -15.27 30.00 13.36
C VAL A 337 -13.97 29.83 12.58
N VAL A 338 -13.41 28.62 12.56
CA VAL A 338 -12.16 28.31 11.86
C VAL A 338 -12.35 28.39 10.35
N LEU A 339 -13.45 27.83 9.84
CA LEU A 339 -13.84 27.90 8.45
C LEU A 339 -13.94 29.36 7.97
N PHE A 340 -14.76 30.18 8.64
CA PHE A 340 -14.94 31.58 8.27
C PHE A 340 -13.65 32.40 8.44
N LYS A 341 -12.81 32.09 9.42
CA LYS A 341 -11.51 32.76 9.58
C LYS A 341 -10.55 32.45 8.42
N ILE A 342 -10.52 31.20 7.95
CA ILE A 342 -9.71 30.77 6.80
C ILE A 342 -10.23 31.42 5.51
N VAL A 343 -11.55 31.42 5.31
CA VAL A 343 -12.22 32.07 4.18
C VAL A 343 -11.95 33.56 4.16
N ASN A 344 -12.06 34.25 5.30
CA ASN A 344 -11.87 35.70 5.36
C ASN A 344 -10.41 36.11 5.06
N HIS A 345 -9.42 35.31 5.49
CA HIS A 345 -8.00 35.61 5.21
C HIS A 345 -7.55 35.20 3.81
N ASN A 346 -8.20 34.21 3.19
CA ASN A 346 -7.74 33.59 1.94
C ASN A 346 -8.83 33.51 0.86
N GLY A 347 -9.88 34.33 0.95
CA GLY A 347 -11.07 34.23 0.09
C GLY A 347 -10.75 34.30 -1.40
N ASN A 348 -9.74 35.09 -1.79
CA ASN A 348 -9.30 35.20 -3.17
C ASN A 348 -8.66 33.92 -3.74
N ALA A 349 -8.28 32.96 -2.88
CA ALA A 349 -7.68 31.69 -3.26
C ALA A 349 -8.68 30.53 -3.33
N ILE A 350 -9.91 30.72 -2.81
CA ILE A 350 -10.98 29.71 -2.84
C ILE A 350 -11.64 29.74 -4.21
N ARG A 351 -11.86 28.55 -4.79
CA ARG A 351 -12.53 28.42 -6.09
C ARG A 351 -13.84 27.67 -5.93
N GLU A 352 -13.78 26.35 -5.79
CA GLU A 352 -14.98 25.51 -5.74
C GLU A 352 -15.61 25.46 -4.34
N GLY A 353 -14.83 25.77 -3.29
CA GLY A 353 -15.29 25.78 -1.90
C GLY A 353 -16.31 26.85 -1.57
N TRP A 354 -16.51 27.86 -2.44
CA TRP A 354 -17.52 28.91 -2.23
C TRP A 354 -18.94 28.37 -2.16
N THR A 355 -19.24 27.27 -2.85
CA THR A 355 -20.56 26.62 -2.82
C THR A 355 -20.92 26.15 -1.42
N GLN A 356 -19.98 25.49 -0.75
CA GLN A 356 -20.16 25.03 0.64
C GLN A 356 -20.28 26.20 1.62
N VAL A 357 -19.57 27.30 1.36
CA VAL A 357 -19.66 28.52 2.18
C VAL A 357 -20.98 29.24 1.96
N SER A 358 -21.49 29.28 0.72
CA SER A 358 -22.81 29.88 0.44
C SER A 358 -23.93 29.10 1.11
N ASP A 359 -23.88 27.77 1.11
CA ASP A 359 -24.86 26.90 1.76
C ASP A 359 -24.85 27.01 3.29
N HIS A 360 -23.81 27.63 3.88
CA HIS A 360 -23.75 27.96 5.31
C HIS A 360 -24.26 29.36 5.65
N LEU A 361 -24.30 30.27 4.67
CA LEU A 361 -24.71 31.66 4.84
C LEU A 361 -26.16 31.92 4.42
N PHE A 362 -26.70 31.07 3.55
CA PHE A 362 -28.04 31.14 2.97
C PHE A 362 -28.71 29.77 3.09
#